data_AF-A0A944GJF3-F1
#
_entry.id   AF-A0A944GJF3-F1
#
_cell.length_a   1.000
_cell.length_b   1.000
_cell.length_c   1.000
_cell.angle_alpha   90.00
_cell.angle_beta   90.00
_cell.angle_gamma   90.00
#
_symmetry.space_group_name_H-M   'P 1'
#
loop_
_entity.id
_entity.type
_entity.pdbx_description
1 polymer ?
#
loop_
_entity_poly.entity_id
_entity_poly.type
_entity_poly.pdbx_seq_one_letter_code
_entity_poly.pdbx_strand_id
1 'polypeptide(L)'
;YNPEIDGGHILGVEASLWTEYVKTRNKADYNLFPRIAAFCETAWSQPEDKSYDRFLNSLGEYYDYLNIYHVRYATLKQANPSRLRSDVEKIVFGRRIFHWQGLHNLIDDAKYAKLLKNKQYNNN
;
A
#
# COMPACT_ATOMS: atom_id res chain seq x y z
N TYR A 1 9.27 -5.66 16.07
CA TYR A 1 10.57 -5.09 15.68
C TYR A 1 11.62 -6.13 16.00
N ASN A 2 12.30 -6.70 14.99
CA ASN A 2 13.35 -7.69 15.20
C ASN A 2 14.71 -6.96 15.17
N PRO A 3 15.35 -6.72 16.32
CA PRO A 3 16.58 -5.91 16.39
C PRO A 3 17.81 -6.60 15.78
N GLU A 4 17.71 -7.85 15.34
CA GLU A 4 18.82 -8.61 14.75
C GLU A 4 19.05 -8.33 13.25
N ILE A 5 18.10 -7.67 12.57
CA ILE A 5 18.20 -7.37 11.15
C ILE A 5 18.61 -5.90 10.96
N ASP A 6 19.92 -5.67 10.91
CA ASP A 6 20.60 -4.50 10.30
C ASP A 6 20.90 -3.26 11.17
N GLY A 7 21.91 -3.37 12.04
CA GLY A 7 23.19 -2.67 11.87
C GLY A 7 23.25 -1.13 11.72
N GLY A 8 22.18 -0.36 11.98
CA GLY A 8 22.23 1.11 11.95
C GLY A 8 22.25 1.76 10.56
N HIS A 9 21.90 1.02 9.50
CA HIS A 9 21.86 1.54 8.12
C HIS A 9 20.51 2.13 7.70
N ILE A 10 19.49 2.06 8.55
CA ILE A 10 18.13 2.55 8.27
C ILE A 10 18.03 4.02 8.69
N LEU A 11 17.98 4.94 7.71
CA LEU A 11 17.81 6.37 7.96
C LEU A 11 16.38 6.76 8.32
N GLY A 12 15.39 6.01 7.84
CA GLY A 12 13.98 6.32 8.05
C GLY A 12 13.07 5.65 7.03
N VAL A 13 11.89 6.22 6.84
CA VAL A 13 10.85 5.71 5.96
C VAL A 13 10.32 6.82 5.06
N GLU A 14 9.93 6.46 3.83
CA GLU A 14 9.27 7.37 2.87
C GLU A 14 7.92 6.78 2.41
N ALA A 15 6.92 7.64 2.17
CA ALA A 15 5.66 7.30 1.55
C ALA A 15 5.48 8.06 0.24
N SER A 16 5.90 7.45 -0.87
CA SER A 16 5.78 8.05 -2.20
C SER A 16 4.39 7.82 -2.80
N LEU A 17 3.83 8.85 -3.44
CA LEU A 17 2.58 8.77 -4.20
C LEU A 17 2.87 8.83 -5.70
N TRP A 18 2.68 7.71 -6.37
CA TRP A 18 2.79 7.57 -7.82
C TRP A 18 1.56 8.20 -8.52
N THR A 19 1.79 9.10 -9.47
CA THR A 19 0.74 9.97 -10.06
C THR A 19 0.36 9.67 -11.51
N GLU A 20 0.87 8.61 -12.11
CA GLU A 20 0.63 8.23 -13.52
C GLU A 20 -0.87 8.15 -13.86
N TYR A 21 -1.67 7.72 -12.88
CA TYR A 21 -3.13 7.60 -13.01
C TYR A 21 -3.92 8.52 -12.06
N VAL A 22 -3.27 9.53 -11.50
CA VAL A 22 -3.85 10.46 -10.53
C VAL A 22 -3.99 11.84 -11.17
N LYS A 23 -5.09 12.04 -11.91
CA LYS A 23 -5.30 13.26 -12.71
C LYS A 23 -5.79 14.47 -11.91
N THR A 24 -6.37 14.26 -10.74
CA THR A 24 -7.00 15.34 -9.96
C THR A 24 -6.53 15.34 -8.52
N ARG A 25 -6.53 16.53 -7.90
CA ARG A 25 -6.17 16.69 -6.49
C ARG A 25 -7.03 15.81 -5.58
N ASN A 26 -8.35 15.80 -5.80
CA ASN A 26 -9.29 14.94 -5.07
C ASN A 26 -8.93 13.45 -5.17
N LYS A 27 -8.38 13.00 -6.31
CA LYS A 27 -7.94 11.62 -6.47
C LYS A 27 -6.62 11.35 -5.73
N ALA A 28 -5.71 12.33 -5.71
CA ALA A 28 -4.49 12.27 -4.93
C ALA A 28 -4.80 12.19 -3.43
N ASP A 29 -5.66 13.06 -2.93
CA ASP A 29 -6.07 13.08 -1.52
C ASP A 29 -6.77 11.77 -1.13
N TYR A 30 -7.68 11.27 -1.98
CA TYR A 30 -8.32 9.97 -1.76
C TYR A 30 -7.31 8.82 -1.69
N ASN A 31 -6.23 8.88 -2.47
CA ASN A 31 -5.19 7.87 -2.43
C ASN A 31 -4.27 8.06 -1.21
N LEU A 32 -4.01 9.29 -0.78
CA LEU A 32 -3.08 9.57 0.31
C LEU A 32 -3.73 9.32 1.69
N PHE A 33 -4.94 9.82 1.90
CA PHE A 33 -5.65 9.75 3.16
C PHE A 33 -6.61 8.56 3.23
N PRO A 34 -6.66 7.83 4.35
CA PRO A 34 -6.00 8.07 5.65
C PRO A 34 -4.65 7.34 5.80
N ARG A 35 -4.19 6.62 4.79
CA ARG A 35 -3.01 5.73 4.88
C ARG A 35 -1.74 6.45 5.31
N ILE A 36 -1.58 7.72 4.92
CA ILE A 36 -0.44 8.54 5.33
C ILE A 36 -0.39 8.74 6.86
N ALA A 37 -1.53 8.77 7.56
CA ALA A 37 -1.55 8.87 9.02
C ALA A 37 -1.01 7.60 9.68
N ALA A 38 -1.41 6.42 9.19
CA ALA A 38 -0.86 5.15 9.66
C ALA A 38 0.65 5.04 9.38
N PHE A 39 1.09 5.58 8.24
CA PHE A 39 2.50 5.66 7.90
C PHE A 39 3.27 6.59 8.87
N CYS A 40 2.76 7.79 9.16
CA CYS A 40 3.36 8.71 10.11
C CYS A 40 3.41 8.13 11.53
N GLU A 41 2.38 7.41 11.98
CA GLU A 41 2.40 6.71 13.26
C GLU A 41 3.49 5.62 13.29
N THR A 42 3.66 4.89 12.19
CA THR A 42 4.73 3.88 12.09
C THR A 42 6.12 4.52 12.09
N ALA A 43 6.26 5.69 11.46
CA ALA A 43 7.51 6.43 11.39
C ALA A 43 7.90 7.06 12.74
N TRP A 44 6.94 7.54 13.52
CA TRP A 44 7.19 8.39 14.69
C TRP A 44 6.95 7.72 16.04
N SER A 45 6.04 6.75 16.13
CA SER A 45 5.74 6.08 17.40
C SER A 45 6.83 5.08 17.76
N GLN A 46 7.01 4.87 19.07
CA GLN A 46 7.87 3.80 19.58
C GLN A 46 7.24 2.42 19.31
N PRO A 47 8.02 1.36 19.15
CA PRO A 47 7.50 0.02 18.88
C PRO A 47 6.44 -0.47 19.88
N GLU A 48 6.56 -0.07 21.14
CA GLU A 48 5.68 -0.48 22.24
C GLU A 48 4.30 0.17 22.14
N ASP A 49 4.22 1.37 21.56
CA ASP A 49 2.98 2.14 21.39
C ASP A 49 2.26 1.85 20.07
N LYS A 50 2.87 1.05 19.18
CA LYS A 50 2.28 0.69 17.88
C LYS A 50 1.22 -0.38 18.07
N SER A 51 -0.04 0.06 18.12
CA SER A 51 -1.21 -0.81 18.11
C SER A 51 -2.16 -0.44 16.98
N TYR A 52 -2.51 -1.43 16.16
CA TYR A 52 -3.49 -1.24 15.10
C TYR A 52 -4.88 -0.86 15.66
N ASP A 53 -5.28 -1.46 16.78
CA ASP A 53 -6.56 -1.16 17.43
C ASP A 53 -6.58 0.28 17.96
N ARG A 54 -5.46 0.76 18.51
CA ARG A 54 -5.29 2.15 18.93
C ARG A 54 -5.47 3.11 17.75
N PHE A 55 -4.83 2.83 16.62
CA PHE A 55 -4.99 3.63 15.40
C PHE A 55 -6.45 3.66 14.95
N LEU A 56 -7.12 2.50 14.90
CA LEU A 56 -8.53 2.41 14.51
C LEU A 56 -9.45 3.24 15.41
N ASN A 57 -9.19 3.28 16.72
CA ASN A 57 -9.94 4.11 17.65
C ASN A 57 -9.74 5.61 17.40
N SER A 58 -8.53 6.04 17.06
CA SER A 58 -8.22 7.45 16.73
C SER A 58 -8.67 7.89 15.34
N LEU A 59 -8.98 6.92 14.45
CA LEU A 59 -9.29 7.18 13.05
C LEU A 59 -10.60 7.95 12.86
N GLY A 60 -11.56 7.80 13.79
CA GLY A 60 -12.81 8.55 13.79
C GLY A 60 -12.58 10.06 13.88
N GLU A 61 -11.85 10.50 14.91
CA GLU A 61 -11.47 11.90 15.10
C GLU A 61 -10.66 12.42 13.91
N TYR A 62 -9.76 11.59 13.36
CA TYR A 62 -9.00 11.95 12.19
C TYR A 62 -9.88 12.24 10.94
N TYR A 63 -10.95 11.47 10.75
CA TYR A 63 -11.91 11.76 9.68
C TYR A 63 -12.67 13.06 9.92
N ASP A 64 -13.02 13.39 11.17
CA ASP A 64 -13.67 14.65 11.49
C ASP A 64 -12.78 15.84 11.13
N TYR A 65 -11.48 15.76 11.42
CA TYR A 65 -10.50 16.76 10.96
C TYR A 65 -10.46 16.89 9.44
N LEU A 66 -10.40 15.76 8.71
CA LEU A 66 -10.38 15.79 7.24
C LEU A 66 -11.67 16.39 6.65
N ASN A 67 -12.82 16.16 7.30
CA ASN A 67 -14.10 16.73 6.91
C ASN A 67 -14.13 18.26 7.06
N ILE A 68 -13.58 18.80 8.15
CA ILE A 68 -13.47 20.25 8.36
C ILE A 68 -12.66 20.92 7.25
N TYR A 69 -11.56 20.29 6.82
CA TYR A 69 -10.72 20.82 5.75
C TYR A 69 -11.21 20.44 4.34
N HIS A 70 -12.38 19.81 4.22
CA HIS A 70 -12.95 19.36 2.95
C HIS A 70 -11.99 18.49 2.12
N VAL A 71 -11.13 17.71 2.78
CA VAL A 71 -10.17 16.82 2.12
C VAL A 71 -10.88 15.51 1.78
N ARG A 72 -10.80 15.08 0.52
CA ARG A 72 -11.36 13.79 0.12
C ARG A 72 -10.46 12.66 0.64
N TYR A 73 -11.04 11.70 1.35
CA TYR A 73 -10.33 10.53 1.89
C TYR A 73 -11.01 9.21 1.53
N ALA A 74 -10.27 8.10 1.66
CA ALA A 74 -10.82 6.76 1.57
C ALA A 74 -11.37 6.32 2.94
N THR A 75 -12.64 5.90 3.00
CA THR A 75 -13.19 5.29 4.22
C THR A 75 -12.47 3.98 4.56
N LEU A 76 -12.53 3.53 5.81
CA LEU A 76 -11.87 2.29 6.23
C LEU A 76 -12.28 1.07 5.38
N LYS A 77 -13.56 0.97 5.01
CA LYS A 77 -14.07 -0.09 4.11
C LYS A 77 -13.51 -0.02 2.69
N GLN A 78 -13.13 1.18 2.23
CA GLN A 78 -12.51 1.39 0.93
C GLN A 78 -10.98 1.20 0.99
N ALA A 79 -10.35 1.59 2.10
CA ALA A 79 -8.93 1.39 2.34
C ALA A 79 -8.60 -0.09 2.60
N ASN A 80 -9.50 -0.82 3.26
CA ASN A 80 -9.41 -2.25 3.52
C ASN A 80 -10.63 -2.99 2.91
N PRO A 81 -10.66 -3.19 1.57
CA PRO A 81 -11.75 -3.87 0.91
C PRO A 81 -11.78 -5.36 1.23
N SER A 82 -12.96 -5.97 1.15
CA SER A 82 -13.09 -7.44 1.23
C SER A 82 -12.32 -8.12 0.09
N ARG A 83 -11.90 -9.38 0.30
CA ARG A 83 -11.06 -10.14 -0.65
C ARG A 83 -11.63 -10.10 -2.08
N LEU A 84 -12.92 -10.37 -2.23
CA LEU A 84 -13.62 -10.33 -3.52
C LEU A 84 -13.50 -8.96 -4.21
N ARG A 85 -13.73 -7.88 -3.46
CA ARG A 85 -13.66 -6.52 -4.00
C ARG A 85 -12.22 -6.14 -4.36
N SER A 86 -11.25 -6.53 -3.54
CA SER A 86 -9.82 -6.34 -3.86
C SER A 86 -9.44 -7.04 -5.16
N ASP A 87 -9.89 -8.28 -5.38
CA ASP A 87 -9.56 -9.02 -6.59
C ASP A 87 -10.21 -8.41 -7.84
N VAL A 88 -11.45 -7.95 -7.74
CA VAL A 88 -12.10 -7.17 -8.82
C VAL A 88 -11.34 -5.87 -9.09
N GLU A 89 -10.94 -5.14 -8.05
CA GLU A 89 -10.19 -3.88 -8.19
C GLU A 89 -8.82 -4.12 -8.84
N LYS A 90 -8.13 -5.22 -8.54
CA LYS A 90 -6.89 -5.63 -9.22
C LYS A 90 -7.12 -5.92 -10.70
N ILE A 91 -8.19 -6.63 -11.05
CA ILE A 91 -8.53 -6.90 -12.45
C ILE A 91 -8.83 -5.58 -13.18
N VAL A 92 -9.66 -4.71 -12.60
CA VAL A 92 -10.00 -3.41 -13.17
C VAL A 92 -8.77 -2.49 -13.25
N PHE A 93 -7.86 -2.55 -12.28
CA PHE A 93 -6.61 -1.83 -12.33
C PHE A 93 -5.70 -2.37 -13.44
N GLY A 94 -5.52 -3.69 -13.48
CA GLY A 94 -4.73 -4.40 -14.47
C GLY A 94 -5.22 -4.15 -15.89
N ARG A 95 -6.54 -4.04 -16.10
CA ARG A 95 -7.18 -3.65 -17.39
C ARG A 95 -6.55 -2.40 -18.03
N ARG A 96 -6.00 -1.49 -17.21
CA ARG A 96 -5.35 -0.25 -17.68
C ARG A 96 -3.92 -0.44 -18.20
N ILE A 97 -3.29 -1.58 -17.88
CA ILE A 97 -1.93 -1.97 -18.28
C ILE A 97 -1.96 -2.96 -19.47
N PHE A 98 -3.13 -3.45 -19.90
CA PHE A 98 -3.24 -4.33 -21.09
C PHE A 98 -3.07 -3.54 -22.39
N HIS A 99 -1.85 -3.06 -22.63
CA HIS A 99 -1.28 -2.98 -23.96
C HIS A 99 -0.56 -4.32 -24.23
N TRP A 100 -0.39 -4.72 -25.50
CA TRP A 100 0.21 -6.01 -25.85
C TRP A 100 1.58 -6.27 -25.19
N GLN A 101 2.38 -5.24 -24.90
CA GLN A 101 3.63 -5.39 -24.13
C GLN A 101 3.41 -5.71 -22.63
N GLY A 102 2.34 -5.22 -21.99
CA GLY A 102 2.05 -5.54 -20.59
C GLY A 102 1.71 -7.01 -20.38
N LEU A 103 1.04 -7.64 -21.36
CA LEU A 103 0.77 -9.08 -21.34
C LEU A 103 2.06 -9.90 -21.46
N HIS A 104 3.03 -9.44 -22.27
CA HIS A 104 4.34 -10.08 -22.41
C HIS A 104 5.09 -10.07 -21.07
N ASN A 105 5.14 -8.92 -20.39
CA ASN A 105 5.81 -8.80 -19.09
C ASN A 105 5.23 -9.76 -18.05
N LEU A 106 3.90 -9.90 -17.99
CA LEU A 106 3.24 -10.84 -17.07
C LEU A 106 3.57 -12.31 -17.37
N ILE A 107 3.69 -12.66 -18.65
CA ILE A 107 4.07 -14.01 -19.07
C ILE A 107 5.53 -14.29 -18.69
N ASP A 108 6.42 -13.31 -18.90
CA ASP A 108 7.83 -13.44 -18.57
C ASP A 108 8.06 -13.50 -17.05
N ASP A 109 7.33 -12.71 -16.27
CA ASP A 109 7.34 -12.78 -14.80
C ASP A 109 6.91 -14.17 -14.30
N ALA A 110 5.85 -14.74 -14.89
CA ALA A 110 5.38 -16.08 -14.55
C ALA A 110 6.39 -17.18 -14.91
N LYS A 111 7.07 -17.05 -16.06
CA LYS A 111 8.17 -17.95 -16.45
C LYS A 111 9.35 -17.81 -15.49
N TYR A 112 9.77 -16.60 -15.15
CA TYR A 112 10.86 -16.33 -14.22
C TYR A 112 10.56 -16.89 -12.82
N ALA A 113 9.35 -16.70 -12.31
CA ALA A 113 8.94 -17.27 -11.02
C ALA A 113 9.05 -18.80 -11.00
N LYS A 114 8.67 -19.47 -12.09
CA LYS A 114 8.80 -20.93 -12.23
C LYS A 114 10.26 -21.37 -12.30
N LEU A 115 11.11 -20.63 -13.01
CA LEU A 115 12.56 -20.88 -13.08
C LEU A 115 13.24 -20.72 -11.72
N LEU A 116 12.90 -19.68 -10.96
CA LEU A 116 13.44 -19.45 -9.61
C LEU A 116 13.06 -20.59 -8.66
N LYS A 117 11.80 -21.03 -8.70
CA LYS A 117 11.32 -22.17 -7.91
C LYS A 117 12.06 -23.47 -8.24
N ASN A 118 12.32 -23.72 -9.53
CA ASN A 118 13.08 -24.88 -9.99
C ASN A 118 14.58 -24.78 -9.62
N LYS A 119 15.19 -23.59 -9.69
CA LYS A 119 16.59 -23.37 -9.25
C LYS A 119 16.75 -23.57 -7.74
N GLN A 120 15.81 -23.09 -6.93
CA GLN A 120 15.81 -23.32 -5.48
C GLN A 120 15.64 -24.81 -5.13
N TYR A 121 14.80 -25.52 -5.88
CA TYR A 121 14.64 -26.97 -5.71
C TYR A 121 15.90 -27.77 -6.07
N ASN A 122 16.62 -27.36 -7.11
CA ASN A 122 17.85 -28.05 -7.55
C ASN A 122 19.11 -27.69 -6.75
N ASN A 123 19.06 -26.62 -5.93
CA ASN A 123 20.17 -26.18 -5.08
C ASN A 123 20.04 -26.65 -3.61
N ASN A 124 18.99 -27.42 -3.28
CA ASN A 124 18.79 -28.13 -2.01
C ASN A 124 18.93 -29.63 -2.24
#